data_AF-A0A449BB68-F1
#
_entry.id   AF-A0A449BB68-F1
#
_cell.length_a   1.000
_cell.length_b   1.000
_cell.length_c   1.000
_cell.angle_alpha   90.00
_cell.angle_beta   90.00
_cell.angle_gamma   90.00
#
_symmetry.space_group_name_H-M   'P 1'
#
loop_
_entity.id
_entity.type
_entity.pdbx_description
1 polymer ?
#
loop_
_entity_poly.entity_id
_entity_poly.type
_entity_poly.pdbx_seq_one_letter_code
_entity_poly.pdbx_strand_id
1 'polypeptide(L)'
;MNNKNDFYNSFRAKFAFFLHPNLGIHLLIVLTLNLITAVTITGLFEISKYPLIKFEIVGFILFIVISTLIEVLTKIFILRYFILIVLKSFATVFLGLQILIFYVTSLLFKEEISFTGSKILSILIFTCSFLLLRTMLIIIYQRYIMKKRWLKENKNMKNWIKKNKLDLSIYFGFIGIILLLVMIAVLPQYKSAVANQRAFNPTAIQIGNFSIQWYAIFIISGIILAATMAYYEFKRIDLNTNDLFDGLLIIVPLAIIGARLYYVLFDPAGKPESFIDVIAIWEGGLAIHGGIIVATIGIIIFSRYKKINVMVLADILALGLLMGQITGRWGNFMNAEAHGGVTDSKFLFNVLPGFVKYQMQFSSYSSNLVGSGSIYQPTFLYESMWNLLGLTILFVIRRMKFLKVGDMIGLYLIWYGFGRGALVEPFRTDQLKEILGVPVNILLSYVLFVGGGVLFLILKRVFNKEEKYYVEVTDYDINSFKGRN
;
A
#
# COMPACT_ATOMS: atom_id res chain seq x y z
N MET A 1 35.72 -34.95 -13.19
CA MET A 1 36.42 -33.84 -12.48
C MET A 1 36.16 -32.43 -13.06
N ASN A 2 35.31 -32.23 -14.08
CA ASN A 2 35.15 -30.91 -14.72
C ASN A 2 34.07 -29.96 -14.16
N ASN A 3 33.20 -30.38 -13.21
CA ASN A 3 32.04 -29.57 -12.81
C ASN A 3 32.28 -28.57 -11.64
N LYS A 4 33.37 -28.74 -10.86
CA LYS A 4 33.66 -27.81 -9.75
C LYS A 4 34.34 -26.51 -10.22
N ASN A 5 35.10 -26.56 -11.31
CA ASN A 5 35.77 -25.38 -11.87
C ASN A 5 34.79 -24.43 -12.57
N ASP A 6 33.70 -24.93 -13.18
CA ASP A 6 32.68 -24.06 -13.81
C ASP A 6 31.79 -23.34 -12.80
N PHE A 7 31.43 -23.98 -11.69
CA PHE A 7 30.72 -23.29 -10.61
C PHE A 7 31.63 -22.25 -9.95
N TYR A 8 32.89 -22.60 -9.65
CA TYR A 8 33.84 -21.65 -9.05
C TYR A 8 34.14 -20.46 -9.98
N ASN A 9 34.32 -20.70 -11.29
CA ASN A 9 34.58 -19.63 -12.26
C ASN A 9 33.32 -18.79 -12.59
N SER A 10 32.13 -19.40 -12.63
CA SER A 10 30.84 -18.68 -12.78
C SER A 10 30.48 -17.87 -11.53
N PHE A 11 30.75 -18.43 -10.35
CA PHE A 11 30.61 -17.75 -9.07
C PHE A 11 31.62 -16.62 -8.96
N ARG A 12 32.91 -16.84 -9.27
CA ARG A 12 33.97 -15.81 -9.28
C ARG A 12 33.74 -14.72 -10.32
N ALA A 13 33.19 -15.01 -11.50
CA ALA A 13 32.81 -14.00 -12.50
C ALA A 13 31.58 -13.19 -12.07
N LYS A 14 30.60 -13.83 -11.44
CA LYS A 14 29.43 -13.14 -10.83
C LYS A 14 29.78 -12.40 -9.54
N PHE A 15 30.83 -12.80 -8.81
CA PHE A 15 31.36 -12.13 -7.63
C PHE A 15 32.40 -11.04 -7.95
N ALA A 16 33.17 -11.17 -9.03
CA ALA A 16 34.05 -10.12 -9.53
C ALA A 16 33.26 -8.86 -9.94
N PHE A 17 31.98 -9.03 -10.32
CA PHE A 17 31.01 -7.95 -10.47
C PHE A 17 30.71 -7.19 -9.15
N PHE A 18 30.81 -7.85 -7.99
CA PHE A 18 30.70 -7.23 -6.66
C PHE A 18 32.01 -6.57 -6.19
N LEU A 19 33.15 -7.01 -6.72
CA LEU A 19 34.49 -6.48 -6.40
C LEU A 19 34.95 -5.41 -7.41
N HIS A 20 34.04 -4.61 -7.97
CA HIS A 20 34.49 -3.43 -8.71
C HIS A 20 35.19 -2.50 -7.69
N PRO A 21 36.44 -2.06 -7.91
CA PRO A 21 37.23 -1.31 -6.92
C PRO A 21 36.52 -0.02 -6.44
N ASN A 22 35.62 0.51 -7.25
CA ASN A 22 34.81 1.69 -6.94
C ASN A 22 33.56 1.41 -6.08
N LEU A 23 33.09 0.15 -5.97
CA LEU A 23 31.95 -0.21 -5.13
C LEU A 23 32.34 -0.19 -3.64
N GLY A 24 33.53 -0.70 -3.32
CA GLY A 24 34.11 -0.61 -1.97
C GLY A 24 34.30 0.85 -1.53
N ILE A 25 34.86 1.69 -2.41
CA ILE A 25 35.02 3.12 -2.14
C ILE A 25 33.67 3.82 -1.97
N HIS A 26 32.67 3.48 -2.79
CA HIS A 26 31.33 4.06 -2.67
C HIS A 26 30.60 3.61 -1.39
N LEU A 27 30.71 2.32 -1.02
CA LEU A 27 30.14 1.81 0.22
C LEU A 27 30.83 2.44 1.43
N LEU A 28 32.16 2.59 1.37
CA LEU A 28 32.96 3.25 2.40
C LEU A 28 32.55 4.72 2.55
N ILE A 29 32.42 5.46 1.44
CA ILE A 29 31.94 6.85 1.48
C ILE A 29 30.53 6.93 2.08
N VAL A 30 29.58 6.09 1.64
CA VAL A 30 28.21 6.12 2.16
C VAL A 30 28.16 5.73 3.64
N LEU A 31 28.87 4.69 4.05
CA LEU A 31 28.95 4.26 5.45
C LEU A 31 29.60 5.33 6.32
N THR A 32 30.70 5.93 5.88
CA THR A 32 31.38 7.01 6.61
C THR A 32 30.48 8.24 6.75
N LEU A 33 29.75 8.63 5.70
CA LEU A 33 28.83 9.76 5.77
C LEU A 33 27.62 9.48 6.66
N ASN A 34 27.10 8.25 6.65
CA ASN A 34 26.01 7.85 7.54
C ASN A 34 26.47 7.73 8.99
N LEU A 35 27.71 7.27 9.24
CA LEU A 35 28.30 7.23 10.57
C LEU A 35 28.51 8.65 11.13
N ILE A 36 29.03 9.57 10.32
CA ILE A 36 29.18 10.98 10.68
C ILE A 36 27.81 11.59 11.00
N THR A 37 26.79 11.31 10.16
CA THR A 37 25.42 11.81 10.37
C THR A 37 24.82 11.23 11.66
N ALA A 38 24.98 9.93 11.92
CA ALA A 38 24.51 9.30 13.15
C ALA A 38 25.19 9.88 14.39
N VAL A 39 26.52 10.01 14.40
CA VAL A 39 27.28 10.61 15.52
C VAL A 39 26.87 12.06 15.77
N THR A 40 26.65 12.85 14.71
CA THR A 40 26.18 14.23 14.83
C THR A 40 24.78 14.30 15.45
N ILE A 41 23.89 13.37 15.09
CA ILE A 41 22.52 13.32 15.62
C ILE A 41 22.48 12.76 17.05
N THR A 42 23.31 11.78 17.40
CA THR A 42 23.43 11.27 18.78
C THR A 42 23.96 12.36 19.72
N GLY A 43 24.92 13.18 19.26
CA GLY A 43 25.35 14.37 19.99
C GLY A 43 24.22 15.40 20.21
N LEU A 44 23.33 15.58 19.21
CA LEU A 44 22.14 16.43 19.35
C LEU A 44 21.09 15.84 20.31
N PHE A 45 20.98 14.50 20.39
CA PHE A 45 20.09 13.81 21.31
C PHE A 45 20.51 13.96 22.78
N GLU A 46 21.82 13.93 23.07
CA GLU A 46 22.35 14.13 24.42
C GLU A 46 22.20 15.59 24.92
N ILE A 47 22.27 16.57 24.01
CA ILE A 47 22.15 18.01 24.33
C ILE A 47 20.68 18.44 24.45
N SER A 48 19.75 17.67 23.89
CA SER A 48 18.31 17.95 23.92
C SER A 48 17.72 17.74 25.33
N LYS A 49 17.06 18.76 25.90
CA LYS A 49 16.33 18.67 27.19
C LYS A 49 14.85 18.28 27.05
N TYR A 50 14.29 18.26 25.84
CA TYR A 50 12.84 18.12 25.63
C TYR A 50 12.44 16.75 25.04
N PRO A 51 11.46 16.03 25.64
CA PRO A 51 11.07 14.68 25.21
C PRO A 51 10.56 14.57 23.77
N LEU A 52 9.83 15.59 23.29
CA LEU A 52 9.26 15.60 21.93
C LEU A 52 10.35 15.67 20.85
N ILE A 53 11.38 16.49 21.09
CA ILE A 53 12.55 16.63 20.21
C ILE A 53 13.37 15.33 20.22
N LYS A 54 13.46 14.66 21.37
CA LYS A 54 14.10 13.33 21.46
C LYS A 54 13.33 12.28 20.64
N PHE A 55 12.01 12.29 20.67
CA PHE A 55 11.18 11.38 19.88
C PHE A 55 11.33 11.61 18.37
N GLU A 56 11.31 12.87 17.92
CA GLU A 56 11.55 13.23 16.52
C GLU A 56 12.96 12.86 16.06
N ILE A 57 13.98 13.08 16.91
CA ILE A 57 15.36 12.68 16.64
C ILE A 57 15.48 11.15 16.52
N VAL A 58 14.85 10.38 17.41
CA VAL A 58 14.85 8.91 17.34
C VAL A 58 14.15 8.42 16.08
N GLY A 59 13.01 9.01 15.71
CA GLY A 59 12.33 8.73 14.44
C GLY A 59 13.21 9.04 13.23
N PHE A 60 13.98 10.14 13.28
CA PHE A 60 14.89 10.54 12.21
C PHE A 60 16.13 9.63 12.11
N ILE A 61 16.70 9.20 13.24
CA ILE A 61 17.78 8.20 13.28
C ILE A 61 17.27 6.87 12.72
N LEU A 62 16.09 6.42 13.15
CA LEU A 62 15.49 5.17 12.67
C LEU A 62 15.23 5.24 11.17
N PHE A 63 14.77 6.39 10.67
CA PHE A 63 14.60 6.64 9.23
C PHE A 63 15.93 6.60 8.46
N ILE A 64 16.99 7.23 8.96
CA ILE A 64 18.32 7.18 8.32
C ILE A 64 18.86 5.76 8.31
N VAL A 65 18.74 5.03 9.42
CA VAL A 65 19.19 3.64 9.54
C VAL A 65 18.41 2.75 8.59
N ILE A 66 17.07 2.85 8.57
CA ILE A 66 16.21 2.07 7.67
C ILE A 66 16.46 2.46 6.21
N SER A 67 16.57 3.74 5.89
CA SER A 67 16.86 4.23 4.53
C SER A 67 18.23 3.75 4.05
N THR A 68 19.23 3.75 4.94
CA THR A 68 20.57 3.23 4.67
C THR A 68 20.56 1.72 4.51
N LEU A 69 19.83 0.99 5.37
CA LEU A 69 19.69 -0.46 5.28
C LEU A 69 18.98 -0.83 3.97
N ILE A 70 17.92 -0.11 3.61
CA ILE A 70 17.25 -0.24 2.33
C ILE A 70 18.21 0.10 1.19
N GLU A 71 19.00 1.18 1.25
CA GLU A 71 19.95 1.56 0.20
C GLU A 71 21.06 0.50 0.02
N VAL A 72 21.58 -0.05 1.12
CA VAL A 72 22.55 -1.14 1.14
C VAL A 72 21.92 -2.43 0.60
N LEU A 73 20.72 -2.80 1.06
CA LEU A 73 19.96 -3.95 0.56
C LEU A 73 19.56 -3.79 -0.90
N THR A 74 19.28 -2.56 -1.37
CA THR A 74 18.94 -2.21 -2.77
C THR A 74 20.18 -2.21 -3.67
N LYS A 75 21.38 -2.03 -3.10
CA LYS A 75 22.66 -2.19 -3.80
C LYS A 75 23.16 -3.64 -3.80
N ILE A 76 22.81 -4.43 -2.78
CA ILE A 76 23.11 -5.88 -2.67
C ILE A 76 22.14 -6.73 -3.51
N PHE A 77 20.84 -6.39 -3.51
CA PHE A 77 19.82 -7.08 -4.29
C PHE A 77 19.44 -6.29 -5.54
N ILE A 78 19.20 -7.03 -6.63
CA ILE A 78 18.94 -6.57 -7.99
C ILE A 78 17.59 -5.83 -8.07
N LEU A 79 17.51 -4.63 -7.50
CA LEU A 79 16.35 -3.73 -7.57
C LEU A 79 16.80 -2.29 -7.86
N ARG A 80 17.88 -2.16 -8.62
CA ARG A 80 18.64 -0.91 -8.79
C ARG A 80 17.88 0.19 -9.53
N TYR A 81 16.92 -0.10 -10.41
CA TYR A 81 16.45 0.90 -11.39
C TYR A 81 15.05 1.46 -11.17
N PHE A 82 14.11 0.65 -10.66
CA PHE A 82 12.75 1.10 -10.39
C PHE A 82 12.66 1.91 -9.09
N ILE A 83 13.33 1.43 -8.04
CA ILE A 83 13.48 2.17 -6.79
C ILE A 83 14.21 3.49 -7.02
N LEU A 84 15.23 3.55 -7.90
CA LEU A 84 15.88 4.83 -8.23
C LEU A 84 14.97 5.84 -8.96
N ILE A 85 13.99 5.39 -9.75
CA ILE A 85 13.03 6.28 -10.44
C ILE A 85 11.95 6.74 -9.47
N VAL A 86 11.39 5.84 -8.68
CA VAL A 86 10.41 6.16 -7.63
C VAL A 86 11.06 7.05 -6.58
N LEU A 87 12.26 6.73 -6.10
CA LEU A 87 13.04 7.58 -5.21
C LEU A 87 13.50 8.89 -5.86
N LYS A 88 13.71 8.97 -7.19
CA LYS A 88 13.96 10.26 -7.86
C LYS A 88 12.75 11.17 -7.78
N SER A 89 11.57 10.65 -8.10
CA SER A 89 10.32 11.39 -8.02
C SER A 89 10.01 11.79 -6.58
N PHE A 90 10.19 10.87 -5.63
CA PHE A 90 10.02 11.16 -4.20
C PHE A 90 11.08 12.13 -3.66
N ALA A 91 12.36 11.99 -4.02
CA ALA A 91 13.42 12.89 -3.55
C ALA A 91 13.32 14.30 -4.12
N THR A 92 12.82 14.47 -5.35
CA THR A 92 12.59 15.80 -5.94
C THR A 92 11.39 16.48 -5.28
N VAL A 93 10.33 15.70 -4.99
CA VAL A 93 9.15 16.16 -4.24
C VAL A 93 9.50 16.43 -2.77
N PHE A 94 10.33 15.61 -2.13
CA PHE A 94 10.80 15.80 -0.76
C PHE A 94 11.80 16.95 -0.63
N LEU A 95 12.67 17.17 -1.61
CA LEU A 95 13.54 18.35 -1.65
C LEU A 95 12.70 19.63 -1.84
N GLY A 96 11.66 19.57 -2.68
CA GLY A 96 10.66 20.64 -2.77
C GLY A 96 9.93 20.86 -1.45
N LEU A 97 9.54 19.78 -0.75
CA LEU A 97 8.90 19.85 0.56
C LEU A 97 9.85 20.38 1.64
N GLN A 98 11.13 20.04 1.61
CA GLN A 98 12.14 20.52 2.55
C GLN A 98 12.50 21.99 2.31
N ILE A 99 12.58 22.43 1.06
CA ILE A 99 12.73 23.85 0.70
C ILE A 99 11.47 24.64 1.10
N LEU A 100 10.28 24.06 0.91
CA LEU A 100 9.02 24.67 1.33
C LEU A 100 8.89 24.72 2.84
N ILE A 101 9.26 23.64 3.55
CA ILE A 101 9.33 23.61 5.01
C ILE A 101 10.32 24.69 5.45
N PHE A 102 11.56 24.71 4.96
CA PHE A 102 12.55 25.75 5.27
C PHE A 102 12.04 27.18 5.03
N TYR A 103 11.38 27.43 3.89
CA TYR A 103 10.77 28.72 3.58
C TYR A 103 9.66 29.07 4.60
N VAL A 104 8.80 28.11 4.93
CA VAL A 104 7.71 28.28 5.88
C VAL A 104 8.22 28.42 7.32
N THR A 105 9.22 27.65 7.77
CA THR A 105 9.86 27.81 9.08
C THR A 105 10.57 29.15 9.17
N SER A 106 11.25 29.61 8.10
CA SER A 106 11.89 30.94 8.08
C SER A 106 10.90 32.10 8.12
N LEU A 107 9.68 31.90 7.60
CA LEU A 107 8.58 32.86 7.68
C LEU A 107 7.86 32.82 9.03
N LEU A 108 7.76 31.64 9.67
CA LEU A 108 7.06 31.44 10.94
C LEU A 108 7.85 31.90 12.17
N PHE A 109 9.18 31.91 12.11
CA PHE A 109 10.07 32.31 13.22
C PHE A 109 10.64 33.73 13.06
N LYS A 110 9.93 34.61 12.36
CA LYS A 110 10.36 36.00 12.14
C LYS A 110 10.27 36.86 13.39
N GLU A 111 9.49 36.43 14.38
CA GLU A 111 9.34 37.08 15.67
C GLU A 111 9.41 36.01 16.76
N GLU A 112 10.27 36.24 17.75
CA GLU A 112 10.51 35.38 18.92
C GLU A 112 11.24 34.06 18.65
N ILE A 113 12.56 34.07 18.85
CA ILE A 113 13.26 33.16 19.78
C ILE A 113 14.73 33.61 19.86
N SER A 114 15.11 34.12 21.03
CA SER A 114 16.49 34.40 21.43
C SER A 114 17.16 33.13 22.00
N PHE A 115 17.39 32.13 21.14
CA PHE A 115 18.45 31.15 21.37
C PHE A 115 19.55 31.46 20.37
N THR A 116 20.82 31.45 20.80
CA THR A 116 22.00 31.83 20.00
C THR A 116 21.97 31.22 18.60
N GLY A 117 21.39 31.97 17.66
CA GLY A 117 20.90 31.48 16.37
C GLY A 117 22.00 31.05 15.40
N SER A 118 23.26 31.35 15.71
CA SER A 118 24.39 31.01 14.84
C SER A 118 24.66 29.51 14.78
N LYS A 119 24.49 28.73 15.87
CA LYS A 119 24.88 27.30 15.92
C LYS A 119 23.86 26.37 15.26
N ILE A 120 22.56 26.57 15.50
CA ILE A 120 21.50 25.74 14.89
C ILE A 120 21.38 26.07 13.40
N LEU A 121 21.49 27.35 13.03
CA LEU A 121 21.49 27.77 11.64
C LEU A 121 22.73 27.26 10.90
N SER A 122 23.92 27.25 11.51
CA SER A 122 25.11 26.68 10.88
C SER A 122 25.08 25.15 10.79
N ILE A 123 24.47 24.44 11.75
CA ILE A 123 24.23 22.99 11.66
C ILE A 123 23.23 22.68 10.54
N LEU A 124 22.14 23.45 10.42
CA LEU A 124 21.14 23.30 9.35
C LEU A 124 21.73 23.64 7.98
N ILE A 125 22.46 24.75 7.85
CA ILE A 125 23.15 25.12 6.61
C ILE A 125 24.18 24.06 6.24
N PHE A 126 25.01 23.61 7.18
CA PHE A 126 26.00 22.55 6.94
C PHE A 126 25.32 21.25 6.47
N THR A 127 24.23 20.83 7.13
CA THR A 127 23.49 19.61 6.78
C THR A 127 22.81 19.74 5.41
N CYS A 128 22.18 20.88 5.11
CA CYS A 128 21.56 21.15 3.82
C CYS A 128 22.59 21.26 2.68
N SER A 129 23.70 21.96 2.89
CA SER A 129 24.80 22.07 1.93
C SER A 129 25.46 20.71 1.68
N PHE A 130 25.60 19.89 2.71
CA PHE A 130 26.14 18.54 2.59
C PHE A 130 25.21 17.60 1.80
N LEU A 131 23.89 17.68 2.04
CA LEU A 131 22.88 16.93 1.29
C LEU A 131 22.76 17.39 -0.17
N LEU A 132 22.89 18.69 -0.44
CA LEU A 132 22.95 19.25 -1.79
C LEU A 132 24.19 18.76 -2.54
N LEU A 133 25.37 18.81 -1.92
CA LEU A 133 26.61 18.31 -2.50
C LEU A 133 26.53 16.80 -2.79
N ARG A 134 25.99 16.01 -1.85
CA ARG A 134 25.72 14.57 -2.04
C ARG A 134 24.82 14.33 -3.25
N THR A 135 23.73 15.09 -3.38
CA THR A 135 22.77 14.95 -4.47
C THR A 135 23.39 15.35 -5.81
N MET A 136 24.17 16.43 -5.86
CA MET A 136 24.88 16.88 -7.06
C MET A 136 25.95 15.87 -7.51
N LEU A 137 26.74 15.32 -6.59
CA LEU A 137 27.74 14.30 -6.91
C LEU A 137 27.11 13.00 -7.42
N ILE A 138 25.96 12.59 -6.85
CA ILE A 138 25.17 11.46 -7.34
C ILE A 138 24.64 11.75 -8.75
N ILE A 139 24.12 12.96 -9.02
CA ILE A 139 23.59 13.34 -10.33
C ILE A 139 24.71 13.41 -11.38
N ILE A 140 25.88 13.98 -11.05
CA ILE A 140 27.04 14.09 -11.95
C ILE A 140 27.60 12.71 -12.28
N TYR A 141 27.78 11.85 -11.26
CA TYR A 141 28.22 10.46 -11.43
C TYR A 141 27.21 9.63 -12.25
N GLN A 142 25.90 9.80 -12.00
CA GLN A 142 24.83 9.19 -12.78
C GLN A 142 24.80 9.71 -14.23
N ARG A 143 24.99 11.01 -14.48
CA ARG A 143 25.00 11.59 -15.84
C ARG A 143 26.17 11.07 -16.68
N TYR A 144 27.34 10.87 -16.06
CA TYR A 144 28.55 10.44 -16.76
C TYR A 144 28.52 8.94 -17.13
N ILE A 145 27.99 8.07 -16.25
CA ILE A 145 27.89 6.62 -16.50
C ILE A 145 26.61 6.22 -17.27
N MET A 146 25.49 6.91 -17.07
CA MET A 146 24.18 6.47 -17.61
C MET A 146 23.91 6.88 -19.05
N LYS A 147 24.59 7.86 -19.65
CA LYS A 147 24.23 8.37 -20.99
C LYS A 147 24.31 7.31 -22.09
N LYS A 148 25.28 6.39 -22.04
CA LYS A 148 25.44 5.26 -22.99
C LYS A 148 24.51 4.07 -22.69
N ARG A 149 24.16 3.84 -21.41
CA ARG A 149 23.25 2.76 -20.96
C ARG A 149 21.77 3.13 -21.12
N TRP A 150 21.40 4.39 -20.89
CA TRP A 150 20.05 4.92 -21.00
C TRP A 150 19.47 4.76 -22.41
N LEU A 151 20.28 4.93 -23.46
CA LEU A 151 19.85 4.69 -24.85
C LEU A 151 19.51 3.22 -25.13
N LYS A 152 20.21 2.27 -24.49
CA LYS A 152 19.95 0.83 -24.59
C LYS A 152 18.76 0.42 -23.70
N GLU A 153 18.66 1.00 -22.50
CA GLU A 153 17.57 0.78 -21.54
C GLU A 153 16.24 1.40 -21.99
N ASN A 154 16.23 2.54 -22.69
CA ASN A 154 15.01 3.12 -23.28
C ASN A 154 14.40 2.20 -24.34
N LYS A 155 15.23 1.50 -25.11
CA LYS A 155 14.77 0.49 -26.06
C LYS A 155 14.13 -0.70 -25.33
N ASN A 156 14.72 -1.14 -24.21
CA ASN A 156 14.16 -2.20 -23.35
C ASN A 156 12.87 -1.77 -22.63
N MET A 157 12.80 -0.54 -22.14
CA MET A 157 11.62 -0.01 -21.44
C MET A 157 10.46 0.23 -22.42
N LYS A 158 10.70 0.79 -23.61
CA LYS A 158 9.69 0.85 -24.69
C LYS A 158 9.19 -0.54 -25.06
N ASN A 159 10.09 -1.53 -25.18
CA ASN A 159 9.70 -2.91 -25.46
C ASN A 159 8.88 -3.52 -24.32
N TRP A 160 9.25 -3.26 -23.06
CA TRP A 160 8.49 -3.72 -21.89
C TRP A 160 7.10 -3.07 -21.83
N ILE A 161 6.99 -1.75 -22.05
CA ILE A 161 5.71 -1.04 -22.10
C ILE A 161 4.85 -1.60 -23.24
N LYS A 162 5.43 -1.82 -24.42
CA LYS A 162 4.72 -2.42 -25.56
C LYS A 162 4.23 -3.83 -25.25
N LYS A 163 5.07 -4.64 -24.58
CA LYS A 163 4.73 -6.01 -24.16
C LYS A 163 3.60 -6.04 -23.11
N ASN A 164 3.59 -5.07 -22.18
CA ASN A 164 2.62 -5.01 -21.08
C ASN A 164 1.58 -3.90 -21.27
N LYS A 165 1.29 -3.52 -22.53
CA LYS A 165 0.36 -2.42 -22.84
C LYS A 165 -1.03 -2.66 -22.25
N LEU A 166 -1.53 -3.89 -22.35
CA LEU A 166 -2.83 -4.29 -21.80
C LEU A 166 -2.85 -4.16 -20.27
N ASP A 167 -1.81 -4.64 -19.60
CA ASP A 167 -1.68 -4.51 -18.15
C ASP A 167 -1.69 -3.03 -17.73
N LEU A 168 -0.87 -2.20 -18.37
CA LEU A 168 -0.86 -0.76 -18.10
C LEU A 168 -2.23 -0.11 -18.36
N SER A 169 -2.93 -0.53 -19.41
CA SER A 169 -4.29 -0.07 -19.71
C SER A 169 -5.29 -0.44 -18.62
N ILE A 170 -5.21 -1.65 -18.07
CA ILE A 170 -6.07 -2.10 -16.96
C ILE A 170 -5.76 -1.27 -15.71
N TYR A 171 -4.48 -1.07 -15.39
CA TYR A 171 -4.05 -0.32 -14.21
C TYR A 171 -4.45 1.17 -14.27
N PHE A 172 -4.14 1.86 -15.38
CA PHE A 172 -4.52 3.26 -15.54
C PHE A 172 -6.02 3.43 -15.77
N GLY A 173 -6.68 2.47 -16.43
CA GLY A 173 -8.13 2.42 -16.56
C GLY A 173 -8.81 2.30 -15.19
N PHE A 174 -8.30 1.46 -14.30
CA PHE A 174 -8.75 1.36 -12.92
C PHE A 174 -8.65 2.69 -12.17
N ILE A 175 -7.50 3.37 -12.21
CA ILE A 175 -7.32 4.70 -11.60
C ILE A 175 -8.30 5.70 -12.21
N GLY A 176 -8.40 5.73 -13.54
CA GLY A 176 -9.29 6.65 -14.26
C GLY A 176 -10.76 6.46 -13.88
N ILE A 177 -11.21 5.20 -13.76
CA ILE A 177 -12.59 4.88 -13.37
C ILE A 177 -12.86 5.29 -11.92
N ILE A 178 -11.91 5.09 -10.99
CA ILE A 178 -12.06 5.57 -9.60
C ILE A 178 -12.18 7.07 -9.56
N LEU A 179 -11.28 7.80 -10.24
CA LEU A 179 -11.32 9.25 -10.29
C LEU A 179 -12.65 9.74 -10.88
N LEU A 180 -13.13 9.11 -11.95
CA LEU A 180 -14.41 9.41 -12.55
C LEU A 180 -15.57 9.16 -11.58
N LEU A 181 -15.58 8.03 -10.86
CA LEU A 181 -16.61 7.72 -9.86
C LEU A 181 -16.61 8.75 -8.72
N VAL A 182 -15.45 9.15 -8.21
CA VAL A 182 -15.33 10.20 -7.19
C VAL A 182 -15.83 11.53 -7.74
N MET A 183 -15.50 11.89 -8.98
CA MET A 183 -16.01 13.11 -9.61
C MET A 183 -17.53 13.10 -9.74
N ILE A 184 -18.11 11.99 -10.21
CA ILE A 184 -19.57 11.84 -10.34
C ILE A 184 -20.26 11.91 -8.98
N ALA A 185 -19.67 11.31 -7.94
CA ALA A 185 -20.23 11.30 -6.59
C ALA A 185 -20.15 12.68 -5.90
N VAL A 186 -19.07 13.44 -6.11
CA VAL A 186 -18.78 14.67 -5.36
C VAL A 186 -19.25 15.93 -6.07
N LEU A 187 -18.94 16.09 -7.37
CA LEU A 187 -19.13 17.36 -8.07
C LEU A 187 -20.57 17.89 -8.06
N PRO A 188 -21.61 17.06 -8.28
CA PRO A 188 -23.00 17.54 -8.32
C PRO A 188 -23.47 18.15 -6.99
N GLN A 189 -22.92 17.67 -5.87
CA GLN A 189 -23.37 18.07 -4.54
C GLN A 189 -22.41 19.02 -3.80
N TYR A 190 -21.17 19.20 -4.27
CA TYR A 190 -20.14 19.96 -3.55
C TYR A 190 -20.58 21.37 -3.16
N LYS A 191 -21.10 22.16 -4.12
CA LYS A 191 -21.55 23.55 -3.84
C LYS A 191 -22.71 23.59 -2.84
N SER A 192 -23.70 22.69 -2.99
CA SER A 192 -24.85 22.62 -2.09
C SER A 192 -24.45 22.16 -0.70
N ALA A 193 -23.54 21.19 -0.60
CA ALA A 193 -23.04 20.69 0.68
C ALA A 193 -22.37 21.83 1.46
N VAL A 194 -21.40 22.52 0.85
CA VAL A 194 -20.67 23.64 1.46
C VAL A 194 -21.60 24.78 1.87
N ALA A 195 -22.53 25.18 1.01
CA ALA A 195 -23.47 26.27 1.31
C ALA A 195 -24.37 25.98 2.51
N ASN A 196 -24.74 24.71 2.72
CA ASN A 196 -25.61 24.27 3.81
C ASN A 196 -24.84 23.66 4.99
N GLN A 197 -23.50 23.70 4.97
CA GLN A 197 -22.62 23.14 5.99
C GLN A 197 -22.98 21.69 6.39
N ARG A 198 -23.28 20.85 5.40
CA ARG A 198 -23.63 19.44 5.59
C ARG A 198 -22.68 18.50 4.85
N ALA A 199 -22.52 17.28 5.37
CA ALA A 199 -21.77 16.22 4.69
C ALA A 199 -22.37 15.91 3.30
N PHE A 200 -21.58 15.29 2.43
CA PHE A 200 -22.10 14.73 1.18
C PHE A 200 -23.20 13.71 1.47
N ASN A 201 -24.26 13.76 0.66
CA ASN A 201 -25.34 12.80 0.70
C ASN A 201 -24.79 11.41 0.31
N PRO A 202 -24.92 10.39 1.18
CA PRO A 202 -24.47 9.03 0.89
C PRO A 202 -25.36 8.36 -0.14
N THR A 203 -26.60 8.81 -0.32
CA THR A 203 -27.54 8.24 -1.30
C THR A 203 -27.24 8.76 -2.70
N ALA A 204 -26.96 7.82 -3.62
CA ALA A 204 -26.71 8.09 -5.02
C ALA A 204 -28.01 8.19 -5.82
N ILE A 205 -28.95 7.27 -5.57
CA ILE A 205 -30.23 7.20 -6.28
C ILE A 205 -31.33 6.86 -5.27
N GLN A 206 -32.42 7.62 -5.28
CA GLN A 206 -33.62 7.36 -4.47
C GLN A 206 -34.79 7.02 -5.42
N ILE A 207 -35.40 5.85 -5.25
CA ILE A 207 -36.58 5.40 -6.00
C ILE A 207 -37.66 4.99 -5.00
N GLY A 208 -38.61 5.89 -4.72
CA GLY A 208 -39.61 5.67 -3.67
C GLY A 208 -38.93 5.46 -2.31
N ASN A 209 -39.21 4.33 -1.65
CA ASN A 209 -38.59 3.94 -0.38
C ASN A 209 -37.25 3.20 -0.55
N PHE A 210 -36.85 2.90 -1.78
CA PHE A 210 -35.60 2.21 -2.07
C PHE A 210 -34.48 3.22 -2.33
N SER A 211 -33.34 3.03 -1.70
CA SER A 211 -32.18 3.91 -1.83
C SER A 211 -30.94 3.11 -2.22
N ILE A 212 -30.21 3.60 -3.22
CA ILE A 212 -28.90 3.07 -3.62
C ILE A 212 -27.84 4.02 -3.05
N GLN A 213 -26.99 3.49 -2.18
CA GLN A 213 -25.91 4.25 -1.56
C GLN A 213 -24.67 4.29 -2.47
N TRP A 214 -23.94 5.42 -2.47
CA TRP A 214 -22.64 5.55 -3.14
C TRP A 214 -21.67 4.46 -2.68
N TYR A 215 -21.71 4.09 -1.40
CA TYR A 215 -20.93 2.99 -0.84
C TYR A 215 -21.08 1.68 -1.64
N ALA A 216 -22.32 1.30 -1.97
CA ALA A 216 -22.61 0.11 -2.76
C ALA A 216 -22.06 0.25 -4.20
N ILE A 217 -22.20 1.43 -4.82
CA ILE A 217 -21.66 1.71 -6.16
C ILE A 217 -20.14 1.56 -6.18
N PHE A 218 -19.42 2.08 -5.17
CA PHE A 218 -17.97 1.95 -5.06
C PHE A 218 -17.52 0.50 -4.85
N ILE A 219 -18.22 -0.28 -4.01
CA ILE A 219 -17.92 -1.70 -3.81
C ILE A 219 -18.15 -2.50 -5.09
N ILE A 220 -19.31 -2.36 -5.73
CA ILE A 220 -19.65 -3.08 -6.96
C ILE A 220 -18.67 -2.72 -8.07
N SER A 221 -18.32 -1.43 -8.20
CA SER A 221 -17.31 -0.99 -9.15
C SER A 221 -15.95 -1.64 -8.87
N GLY A 222 -15.55 -1.74 -7.61
CA GLY A 222 -14.34 -2.48 -7.20
C GLY A 222 -14.35 -3.94 -7.64
N ILE A 223 -15.48 -4.63 -7.44
CA ILE A 223 -15.67 -6.02 -7.88
C ILE A 223 -15.56 -6.13 -9.40
N ILE A 224 -16.23 -5.25 -10.15
CA ILE A 224 -16.19 -5.24 -11.62
C ILE A 224 -14.77 -4.99 -12.13
N LEU A 225 -14.05 -4.04 -11.53
CA LEU A 225 -12.67 -3.72 -11.92
C LEU A 225 -11.71 -4.87 -11.59
N ALA A 226 -11.85 -5.48 -10.42
CA ALA A 226 -11.08 -6.66 -10.03
C ALA A 226 -11.37 -7.86 -10.95
N ALA A 227 -12.65 -8.10 -11.28
CA ALA A 227 -13.07 -9.14 -12.22
C ALA A 227 -12.54 -8.87 -13.63
N THR A 228 -12.50 -7.61 -14.08
CA THR A 228 -11.93 -7.23 -15.38
C THR A 228 -10.43 -7.55 -15.42
N MET A 229 -9.68 -7.21 -14.36
CA MET A 229 -8.27 -7.55 -14.24
C MET A 229 -8.07 -9.07 -14.21
N ALA A 230 -8.88 -9.80 -13.44
CA ALA A 230 -8.84 -11.26 -13.37
C ALA A 230 -9.19 -11.92 -14.71
N TYR A 231 -10.14 -11.40 -15.48
CA TYR A 231 -10.53 -11.91 -16.79
C TYR A 231 -9.35 -11.91 -17.77
N TYR A 232 -8.62 -10.78 -17.84
CA TYR A 232 -7.44 -10.70 -18.69
C TYR A 232 -6.29 -11.57 -18.17
N GLU A 233 -6.21 -11.77 -16.85
CA GLU A 233 -5.23 -12.67 -16.27
C GLU A 233 -5.54 -14.13 -16.60
N PHE A 234 -6.79 -14.58 -16.48
CA PHE A 234 -7.27 -15.90 -16.89
C PHE A 234 -6.93 -16.17 -18.35
N LYS A 235 -7.24 -15.21 -19.23
CA LYS A 235 -6.90 -15.31 -20.66
C LYS A 235 -5.39 -15.41 -20.91
N ARG A 236 -4.56 -14.74 -20.11
CA ARG A 236 -3.09 -14.79 -20.25
C ARG A 236 -2.52 -16.17 -19.92
N ILE A 237 -3.11 -16.83 -18.92
CA ILE A 237 -2.63 -18.13 -18.40
C ILE A 237 -3.43 -19.33 -18.93
N ASP A 238 -4.23 -19.11 -19.98
CA ASP A 238 -5.06 -20.12 -20.64
C ASP A 238 -6.05 -20.84 -19.72
N LEU A 239 -6.62 -20.11 -18.75
CA LEU A 239 -7.76 -20.58 -17.95
C LEU A 239 -9.09 -20.17 -18.61
N ASN A 240 -10.11 -21.03 -18.44
CA ASN A 240 -11.45 -20.74 -18.92
C ASN A 240 -12.04 -19.54 -18.18
N THR A 241 -12.33 -18.47 -18.91
CA THR A 241 -12.89 -17.23 -18.35
C THR A 241 -14.32 -17.42 -17.83
N ASN A 242 -15.05 -18.45 -18.25
CA ASN A 242 -16.37 -18.74 -17.69
C ASN A 242 -16.26 -19.22 -16.24
N ASP A 243 -15.16 -19.91 -15.88
CA ASP A 243 -14.95 -20.33 -14.50
C ASP A 243 -14.75 -19.13 -13.55
N LEU A 244 -14.23 -18.00 -14.05
CA LEU A 244 -14.16 -16.76 -13.28
C LEU A 244 -15.58 -16.25 -12.94
N PHE A 245 -16.47 -16.20 -13.94
CA PHE A 245 -17.84 -15.71 -13.74
C PHE A 245 -18.68 -16.67 -12.90
N ASP A 246 -18.55 -17.98 -13.12
CA ASP A 246 -19.16 -19.01 -12.27
C ASP A 246 -18.73 -18.84 -10.81
N GLY A 247 -17.42 -18.64 -10.58
CA GLY A 247 -16.86 -18.41 -9.26
C GLY A 247 -17.40 -17.14 -8.61
N LEU A 248 -17.48 -16.02 -9.36
CA LEU A 248 -18.04 -14.77 -8.86
C LEU A 248 -19.54 -14.90 -8.50
N LEU A 249 -20.32 -15.54 -9.35
CA LEU A 249 -21.77 -15.74 -9.15
C LEU A 249 -22.08 -16.65 -7.97
N ILE A 250 -21.18 -17.57 -7.62
CA ILE A 250 -21.36 -18.48 -6.47
C ILE A 250 -20.77 -17.88 -5.20
N ILE A 251 -19.51 -17.46 -5.24
CA ILE A 251 -18.72 -17.13 -4.05
C ILE A 251 -19.13 -15.77 -3.47
N VAL A 252 -19.45 -14.77 -4.31
CA VAL A 252 -19.81 -13.42 -3.81
C VAL A 252 -21.12 -13.46 -3.01
N PRO A 253 -22.22 -14.06 -3.48
CA PRO A 253 -23.44 -14.19 -2.68
C PRO A 253 -23.22 -14.99 -1.39
N LEU A 254 -22.48 -16.10 -1.45
CA LEU A 254 -22.15 -16.89 -0.26
C LEU A 254 -21.33 -16.08 0.75
N ALA A 255 -20.39 -15.24 0.30
CA ALA A 255 -19.63 -14.37 1.18
C ALA A 255 -20.53 -13.32 1.87
N ILE A 256 -21.55 -12.78 1.19
CA ILE A 256 -22.52 -11.87 1.80
C ILE A 256 -23.32 -12.60 2.89
N ILE A 257 -23.79 -13.82 2.61
CA ILE A 257 -24.47 -14.67 3.59
C ILE A 257 -23.56 -14.94 4.79
N GLY A 258 -22.30 -15.32 4.54
CA GLY A 258 -21.30 -15.54 5.57
C GLY A 258 -21.06 -14.31 6.45
N ALA A 259 -20.98 -13.13 5.83
CA ALA A 259 -20.82 -11.87 6.55
C ALA A 259 -22.01 -11.56 7.46
N ARG A 260 -23.24 -11.86 7.01
CA ARG A 260 -24.45 -11.73 7.83
C ARG A 260 -24.48 -12.73 8.98
N LEU A 261 -24.24 -14.01 8.69
CA LEU A 261 -24.24 -15.06 9.72
C LEU A 261 -23.21 -14.76 10.80
N TYR A 262 -22.00 -14.33 10.42
CA TYR A 262 -20.98 -13.95 11.40
C TYR A 262 -21.42 -12.73 12.22
N TYR A 263 -22.02 -11.72 11.60
CA TYR A 263 -22.56 -10.58 12.32
C TYR A 263 -23.58 -11.03 13.38
N VAL A 264 -24.58 -11.81 12.98
CA VAL A 264 -25.64 -12.29 13.88
C VAL A 264 -25.11 -13.16 15.02
N LEU A 265 -24.09 -13.98 14.77
CA LEU A 265 -23.49 -14.85 15.79
C LEU A 265 -22.66 -14.10 16.83
N PHE A 266 -22.09 -12.95 16.46
CA PHE A 266 -21.12 -12.21 17.28
C PHE A 266 -21.57 -10.78 17.64
N ASP A 267 -22.78 -10.38 17.26
CA ASP A 267 -23.37 -9.08 17.62
C ASP A 267 -23.61 -9.03 19.14
N PRO A 268 -22.92 -8.16 19.89
CA PRO A 268 -23.13 -8.03 21.33
C PRO A 268 -24.48 -7.41 21.70
N ALA A 269 -25.13 -6.69 20.76
CA ALA A 269 -26.28 -5.82 21.04
C ALA A 269 -27.63 -6.43 20.66
N GLY A 270 -27.69 -7.44 19.79
CA GLY A 270 -28.94 -7.97 19.25
C GLY A 270 -28.95 -9.49 19.14
N LYS A 271 -29.71 -10.15 20.03
CA LYS A 271 -30.18 -11.51 19.71
C LYS A 271 -31.30 -11.36 18.67
N PRO A 272 -31.26 -12.06 17.54
CA PRO A 272 -32.34 -12.01 16.56
C PRO A 272 -33.65 -12.48 17.23
N GLU A 273 -34.73 -11.71 17.06
CA GLU A 273 -36.04 -12.02 17.64
C GLU A 273 -36.81 -13.03 16.77
N SER A 274 -36.42 -13.14 15.50
CA SER A 274 -37.01 -14.06 14.53
C SER A 274 -36.00 -14.56 13.49
N PHE A 275 -36.40 -15.56 12.71
CA PHE A 275 -35.59 -16.07 11.60
C PHE A 275 -35.40 -15.01 10.49
N ILE A 276 -36.35 -14.08 10.32
CA ILE A 276 -36.23 -13.04 9.29
C ILE A 276 -35.04 -12.11 9.61
N ASP A 277 -34.82 -11.79 10.88
CA ASP A 277 -33.73 -10.94 11.33
C ASP A 277 -32.38 -11.58 11.01
N VAL A 278 -32.28 -12.90 11.06
CA VAL A 278 -31.04 -13.62 10.72
C VAL A 278 -30.66 -13.40 9.24
N ILE A 279 -31.65 -13.37 8.35
CA ILE A 279 -31.43 -13.27 6.89
C ILE A 279 -31.56 -11.84 6.35
N ALA A 280 -32.01 -10.88 7.16
CA ALA A 280 -32.29 -9.50 6.77
C ALA A 280 -31.02 -8.69 6.45
N ILE A 281 -30.36 -9.00 5.33
CA ILE A 281 -29.17 -8.28 4.85
C ILE A 281 -29.46 -6.81 4.49
N TRP A 282 -30.73 -6.47 4.25
CA TRP A 282 -31.17 -5.11 3.93
C TRP A 282 -31.24 -4.19 5.16
N GLU A 283 -31.23 -4.74 6.37
CA GLU A 283 -31.17 -3.96 7.62
C GLU A 283 -29.74 -3.57 8.01
N GLY A 284 -28.74 -3.94 7.19
CA GLY A 284 -27.33 -3.73 7.49
C GLY A 284 -26.75 -4.87 8.32
N GLY A 285 -25.74 -4.59 9.14
CA GLY A 285 -25.10 -5.59 10.01
C GLY A 285 -24.41 -6.72 9.22
N LEU A 286 -23.29 -6.38 8.58
CA LEU A 286 -22.43 -7.35 7.88
C LEU A 286 -21.03 -7.29 8.47
N ALA A 287 -20.55 -8.44 8.97
CA ALA A 287 -19.21 -8.55 9.53
C ALA A 287 -18.24 -9.11 8.48
N ILE A 288 -17.22 -8.33 8.12
CA ILE A 288 -16.27 -8.69 7.08
C ILE A 288 -15.56 -10.04 7.33
N HIS A 289 -15.35 -10.41 8.59
CA HIS A 289 -14.73 -11.68 8.98
C HIS A 289 -15.49 -12.90 8.42
N GLY A 290 -16.82 -12.91 8.52
CA GLY A 290 -17.66 -13.96 7.96
C GLY A 290 -17.56 -14.06 6.45
N GLY A 291 -17.56 -12.90 5.78
CA GLY A 291 -17.39 -12.83 4.33
C GLY A 291 -16.03 -13.38 3.88
N ILE A 292 -14.94 -13.02 4.56
CA ILE A 292 -13.60 -13.52 4.25
C ILE A 292 -13.51 -15.04 4.46
N ILE A 293 -14.05 -15.56 5.56
CA ILE A 293 -14.03 -17.00 5.86
C ILE A 293 -14.78 -17.78 4.78
N VAL A 294 -16.02 -17.40 4.49
CA VAL A 294 -16.85 -18.09 3.50
C VAL A 294 -16.28 -17.93 2.09
N ALA A 295 -15.78 -16.75 1.72
CA ALA A 295 -15.12 -16.55 0.43
C ALA A 295 -13.88 -17.45 0.30
N THR A 296 -13.04 -17.53 1.33
CA THR A 296 -11.82 -18.35 1.31
C THR A 296 -12.14 -19.84 1.15
N ILE A 297 -13.11 -20.35 1.92
CA ILE A 297 -13.58 -21.74 1.80
C ILE A 297 -14.18 -21.98 0.40
N GLY A 298 -15.02 -21.05 -0.07
CA GLY A 298 -15.62 -21.10 -1.40
C GLY A 298 -14.59 -21.16 -2.52
N ILE A 299 -13.53 -20.35 -2.46
CA ILE A 299 -12.42 -20.38 -3.43
C ILE A 299 -11.70 -21.73 -3.39
N ILE A 300 -11.41 -22.28 -2.21
CA ILE A 300 -10.74 -23.58 -2.09
C ILE A 300 -11.61 -24.70 -2.67
N ILE A 301 -12.90 -24.75 -2.35
CA ILE A 301 -13.82 -25.77 -2.87
C ILE A 301 -14.00 -25.61 -4.39
N PHE A 302 -14.25 -24.38 -4.85
CA PHE A 302 -14.48 -24.09 -6.26
C PHE A 302 -13.26 -24.40 -7.12
N SER A 303 -12.07 -24.02 -6.67
CA SER A 303 -10.82 -24.31 -7.37
C SER A 303 -10.55 -25.81 -7.48
N ARG A 304 -10.84 -26.59 -6.43
CA ARG A 304 -10.74 -28.05 -6.47
C ARG A 304 -11.76 -28.66 -7.45
N TYR A 305 -13.01 -28.18 -7.44
CA TYR A 305 -14.05 -28.64 -8.35
C TYR A 305 -13.70 -28.36 -9.83
N LYS A 306 -13.23 -27.15 -10.13
CA LYS A 306 -12.81 -26.72 -11.47
C LYS A 306 -11.38 -27.17 -11.84
N LYS A 307 -10.67 -27.85 -10.95
CA LYS A 307 -9.28 -28.32 -11.12
C LYS A 307 -8.29 -27.19 -11.43
N ILE A 308 -8.52 -26.01 -10.85
CA ILE A 308 -7.66 -24.84 -10.93
C ILE A 308 -6.76 -24.81 -9.68
N ASN A 309 -5.49 -24.43 -9.84
CA ASN A 309 -4.55 -24.30 -8.73
C ASN A 309 -5.00 -23.14 -7.85
N VAL A 310 -5.32 -23.48 -6.60
CA VAL A 310 -5.78 -22.54 -5.58
C VAL A 310 -4.80 -21.37 -5.42
N MET A 311 -3.49 -21.62 -5.50
CA MET A 311 -2.46 -20.60 -5.35
C MET A 311 -2.41 -19.64 -6.54
N VAL A 312 -2.74 -20.10 -7.75
CA VAL A 312 -2.90 -19.21 -8.92
C VAL A 312 -4.09 -18.28 -8.70
N LEU A 313 -5.23 -18.83 -8.28
CA LEU A 313 -6.40 -17.98 -7.98
C LEU A 313 -6.12 -17.01 -6.83
N ALA A 314 -5.46 -17.45 -5.76
CA ALA A 314 -5.09 -16.61 -4.63
C ALA A 314 -4.17 -15.45 -5.05
N ASP A 315 -3.22 -15.73 -5.94
CA ASP A 315 -2.34 -14.71 -6.52
C ASP A 315 -3.09 -13.68 -7.37
N ILE A 316 -4.06 -14.12 -8.19
CA ILE A 316 -4.93 -13.21 -8.96
C ILE A 316 -5.79 -12.38 -8.01
N LEU A 317 -6.35 -13.01 -6.98
CA LEU A 317 -7.17 -12.36 -5.96
C LEU A 317 -6.38 -11.35 -5.14
N ALA A 318 -5.10 -11.55 -4.87
CA ALA A 318 -4.27 -10.59 -4.14
C ALA A 318 -4.31 -9.19 -4.77
N LEU A 319 -4.27 -9.11 -6.12
CA LEU A 319 -4.43 -7.85 -6.84
C LEU A 319 -5.88 -7.33 -6.76
N GLY A 320 -6.86 -8.21 -6.91
CA GLY A 320 -8.28 -7.87 -6.81
C GLY A 320 -8.68 -7.34 -5.42
N LEU A 321 -8.10 -7.87 -4.35
CA LEU A 321 -8.30 -7.43 -2.97
C LEU A 321 -7.81 -5.99 -2.78
N LEU A 322 -6.61 -5.67 -3.28
CA LEU A 322 -6.10 -4.29 -3.25
C LEU A 322 -7.00 -3.35 -4.06
N MET A 323 -7.45 -3.78 -5.24
CA MET A 323 -8.38 -2.97 -6.06
C MET A 323 -9.69 -2.69 -5.32
N GLY A 324 -10.30 -3.72 -4.70
CA GLY A 324 -11.52 -3.58 -3.92
C GLY A 324 -11.34 -2.75 -2.65
N GLN A 325 -10.18 -2.86 -1.98
CA GLN A 325 -9.87 -2.02 -0.82
C GLN A 325 -9.72 -0.55 -1.20
N ILE A 326 -9.05 -0.24 -2.32
CA ILE A 326 -8.92 1.14 -2.81
C ILE A 326 -10.30 1.73 -3.09
N THR A 327 -11.18 1.02 -3.82
CA THR A 327 -12.52 1.54 -4.14
C THR A 327 -13.41 1.63 -2.91
N GLY A 328 -13.38 0.62 -2.03
CA GLY A 328 -14.18 0.59 -0.80
C GLY A 328 -13.90 1.76 0.13
N ARG A 329 -12.63 2.22 0.22
CA ARG A 329 -12.26 3.40 1.02
C ARG A 329 -12.88 4.70 0.50
N TRP A 330 -13.08 4.84 -0.81
CA TRP A 330 -13.83 5.96 -1.38
C TRP A 330 -15.34 5.83 -1.13
N GLY A 331 -15.85 4.60 -0.98
CA GLY A 331 -17.18 4.38 -0.43
C GLY A 331 -17.29 4.91 1.00
N ASN A 332 -16.35 4.55 1.89
CA ASN A 332 -16.36 5.02 3.28
C ASN A 332 -16.31 6.56 3.37
N PHE A 333 -15.53 7.19 2.48
CA PHE A 333 -15.48 8.64 2.33
C PHE A 333 -16.87 9.26 2.07
N MET A 334 -17.66 8.67 1.17
CA MET A 334 -19.02 9.15 0.88
C MET A 334 -19.97 8.99 2.06
N ASN A 335 -19.76 7.97 2.90
CA ASN A 335 -20.53 7.77 4.14
C ASN A 335 -20.04 8.67 5.30
N ALA A 336 -18.95 9.41 5.12
CA ALA A 336 -18.23 10.12 6.18
C ALA A 336 -17.84 9.18 7.35
N GLU A 337 -17.50 7.93 7.05
CA GLU A 337 -17.15 6.92 8.06
C GLU A 337 -15.68 6.47 7.94
N ALA A 338 -15.22 5.73 8.95
CA ALA A 338 -13.88 5.13 8.99
C ALA A 338 -12.72 6.13 8.81
N HIS A 339 -12.90 7.36 9.28
CA HIS A 339 -11.84 8.34 9.51
C HIS A 339 -11.14 8.07 10.86
N GLY A 340 -9.97 8.66 11.07
CA GLY A 340 -9.25 8.61 12.35
C GLY A 340 -9.70 9.72 13.31
N GLY A 341 -8.94 9.93 14.38
CA GLY A 341 -9.21 11.00 15.36
C GLY A 341 -9.15 12.41 14.79
N VAL A 342 -9.62 13.38 15.57
CA VAL A 342 -9.54 14.81 15.23
C VAL A 342 -8.07 15.25 15.21
N THR A 343 -7.72 16.11 14.25
CA THR A 343 -6.38 16.67 14.07
C THR A 343 -6.41 18.14 13.69
N ASP A 344 -5.46 18.90 14.24
CA ASP A 344 -5.23 20.32 13.96
C ASP A 344 -4.02 20.53 13.04
N SER A 345 -3.58 19.48 12.34
CA SER A 345 -2.38 19.51 11.49
C SER A 345 -2.52 20.47 10.30
N LYS A 346 -1.94 21.68 10.43
CA LYS A 346 -1.90 22.70 9.36
C LYS A 346 -1.32 22.16 8.04
N PHE A 347 -0.37 21.22 8.11
CA PHE A 347 0.16 20.56 6.91
C PHE A 347 -0.94 19.76 6.19
N LEU A 348 -1.70 18.96 6.93
CA LEU A 348 -2.80 18.16 6.38
C LEU A 348 -3.86 19.07 5.75
N PHE A 349 -4.19 20.18 6.41
CA PHE A 349 -5.06 21.21 5.83
C PHE A 349 -4.54 21.74 4.50
N ASN A 350 -3.24 21.97 4.34
CA ASN A 350 -2.72 22.58 3.12
C ASN A 350 -2.58 21.60 1.95
N VAL A 351 -2.39 20.31 2.21
CA VAL A 351 -2.13 19.30 1.17
C VAL A 351 -3.41 18.62 0.66
N LEU A 352 -4.45 18.49 1.50
CA LEU A 352 -5.66 17.79 1.09
C LEU A 352 -6.49 18.59 0.05
N PRO A 353 -7.06 17.90 -0.96
CA PRO A 353 -8.05 18.51 -1.84
C PRO A 353 -9.23 19.10 -1.05
N GLY A 354 -9.78 20.22 -1.52
CA GLY A 354 -10.85 20.95 -0.82
C GLY A 354 -12.06 20.07 -0.47
N PHE A 355 -12.50 19.20 -1.38
CA PHE A 355 -13.62 18.30 -1.13
C PHE A 355 -13.32 17.23 -0.08
N VAL A 356 -12.06 16.75 0.01
CA VAL A 356 -11.65 15.80 1.04
C VAL A 356 -11.61 16.49 2.39
N LYS A 357 -10.95 17.66 2.46
CA LYS A 357 -10.91 18.47 3.68
C LYS A 357 -12.32 18.76 4.21
N TYR A 358 -13.22 19.17 3.33
CA TYR A 358 -14.60 19.48 3.67
C TYR A 358 -15.34 18.28 4.28
N GLN A 359 -15.31 17.14 3.60
CA GLN A 359 -15.99 15.94 4.09
C GLN A 359 -15.40 15.42 5.40
N MET A 360 -14.09 15.63 5.64
CA MET A 360 -13.42 15.24 6.88
C MET A 360 -13.73 16.15 8.08
N GLN A 361 -14.60 17.14 7.92
CA GLN A 361 -15.17 17.89 9.05
C GLN A 361 -16.34 17.14 9.72
N PHE A 362 -16.81 16.03 9.14
CA PHE A 362 -17.98 15.29 9.59
C PHE A 362 -17.61 13.87 10.00
N SER A 363 -18.23 13.35 11.07
CA SER A 363 -18.00 11.97 11.56
C SER A 363 -18.99 10.92 11.05
N SER A 364 -20.08 11.39 10.46
CA SER A 364 -21.13 10.63 9.80
C SER A 364 -22.05 11.63 9.11
N TYR A 365 -22.86 11.15 8.16
CA TYR A 365 -23.84 11.99 7.47
C TYR A 365 -24.85 12.70 8.40
N SER A 366 -25.11 12.14 9.60
CA SER A 366 -26.07 12.68 10.58
C SER A 366 -25.41 13.41 11.76
N SER A 367 -24.08 13.41 11.86
CA SER A 367 -23.35 14.00 12.98
C SER A 367 -22.98 15.47 12.74
N ASN A 368 -22.80 16.22 13.83
CA ASN A 368 -22.39 17.63 13.78
C ASN A 368 -20.95 17.77 13.27
N LEU A 369 -20.68 18.91 12.62
CA LEU A 369 -19.34 19.36 12.26
C LEU A 369 -18.40 19.35 13.47
N VAL A 370 -17.17 18.89 13.27
CA VAL A 370 -16.08 19.19 14.21
C VAL A 370 -15.79 20.70 14.10
N GLY A 371 -15.90 21.40 15.23
CA GLY A 371 -15.77 22.87 15.28
C GLY A 371 -14.38 23.40 14.88
N SER A 372 -14.30 24.73 14.80
CA SER A 372 -13.06 25.54 14.77
C SER A 372 -11.91 25.08 13.85
N GLY A 373 -12.22 24.68 12.62
CA GLY A 373 -11.18 24.43 11.61
C GLY A 373 -10.33 23.19 11.90
N SER A 374 -10.83 22.26 12.72
CA SER A 374 -10.27 20.91 12.88
C SER A 374 -10.91 19.95 11.86
N ILE A 375 -10.19 18.87 11.52
CA ILE A 375 -10.70 17.80 10.65
C ILE A 375 -10.37 16.45 11.28
N TYR A 376 -11.12 15.42 10.92
CA TYR A 376 -10.72 14.06 11.18
C TYR A 376 -9.56 13.65 10.27
N GLN A 377 -8.68 12.80 10.79
CA GLN A 377 -7.60 12.19 10.01
C GLN A 377 -8.21 11.36 8.86
N PRO A 378 -7.86 11.61 7.58
CA PRO A 378 -8.40 10.90 6.44
C PRO A 378 -7.75 9.52 6.28
N THR A 379 -7.95 8.62 7.25
CA THR A 379 -7.44 7.25 7.23
C THR A 379 -7.91 6.50 5.99
N PHE A 380 -9.11 6.79 5.47
CA PHE A 380 -9.56 6.26 4.17
C PHE A 380 -8.56 6.55 3.04
N LEU A 381 -7.99 7.77 3.00
CA LEU A 381 -7.04 8.19 1.98
C LEU A 381 -5.67 7.55 2.21
N TYR A 382 -5.23 7.46 3.47
CA TYR A 382 -3.99 6.78 3.82
C TYR A 382 -4.03 5.31 3.39
N GLU A 383 -5.12 4.61 3.69
CA GLU A 383 -5.34 3.23 3.25
C GLU A 383 -5.45 3.11 1.73
N SER A 384 -6.21 4.00 1.09
CA SER A 384 -6.37 3.99 -0.38
C SER A 384 -5.02 4.19 -1.08
N MET A 385 -4.18 5.11 -0.61
CA MET A 385 -2.84 5.36 -1.15
C MET A 385 -1.86 4.22 -0.85
N TRP A 386 -1.91 3.62 0.36
CA TRP A 386 -1.09 2.47 0.71
C TRP A 386 -1.44 1.25 -0.16
N ASN A 387 -2.73 1.00 -0.37
CA ASN A 387 -3.19 -0.10 -1.21
C ASN A 387 -2.89 0.17 -2.68
N LEU A 388 -2.96 1.42 -3.15
CA LEU A 388 -2.51 1.80 -4.50
C LEU A 388 -1.02 1.57 -4.69
N LEU A 389 -0.18 1.90 -3.69
CA LEU A 389 1.25 1.61 -3.72
C LEU A 389 1.51 0.10 -3.77
N GLY A 390 0.83 -0.68 -2.93
CA GLY A 390 0.90 -2.14 -2.93
C GLY A 390 0.47 -2.74 -4.27
N LEU A 391 -0.63 -2.24 -4.82
CA LEU A 391 -1.14 -2.65 -6.13
C LEU A 391 -0.09 -2.34 -7.20
N THR A 392 0.47 -1.12 -7.22
CA THR A 392 1.52 -0.73 -8.16
C THR A 392 2.70 -1.70 -8.10
N ILE A 393 3.18 -2.01 -6.89
CA ILE A 393 4.31 -2.89 -6.68
C ILE A 393 3.99 -4.29 -7.20
N LEU A 394 2.92 -4.93 -6.69
CA LEU A 394 2.53 -6.28 -7.10
C LEU A 394 2.25 -6.38 -8.60
N PHE A 395 1.58 -5.38 -9.15
CA PHE A 395 1.22 -5.31 -10.57
C PHE A 395 2.44 -5.26 -11.50
N VAL A 396 3.54 -4.63 -11.05
CA VAL A 396 4.80 -4.59 -11.79
C VAL A 396 5.60 -5.88 -11.59
N ILE A 397 5.81 -6.30 -10.34
CA ILE A 397 6.70 -7.43 -10.04
C ILE A 397 6.13 -8.77 -10.51
N ARG A 398 4.80 -8.90 -10.66
CA ARG A 398 4.16 -10.10 -11.23
C ARG A 398 4.58 -10.37 -12.67
N ARG A 399 5.10 -9.37 -13.38
CA ARG A 399 5.63 -9.51 -14.76
C ARG A 399 7.14 -9.72 -14.80
N MET A 400 7.77 -9.92 -13.64
CA MET A 400 9.18 -10.24 -13.51
C MET A 400 9.36 -11.72 -13.15
N LYS A 401 10.42 -12.36 -13.67
CA LYS A 401 10.80 -13.74 -13.32
C LYS A 401 11.44 -13.77 -11.93
N PHE A 402 10.65 -13.41 -10.94
CA PHE A 402 11.04 -13.26 -9.54
C PHE A 402 10.04 -13.97 -8.63
N LEU A 403 8.75 -13.74 -8.86
CA LEU A 403 7.67 -14.34 -8.09
C LEU A 403 7.34 -15.74 -8.62
N LYS A 404 7.18 -16.69 -7.70
CA LYS A 404 6.59 -18.01 -7.94
C LYS A 404 5.10 -18.00 -7.60
N VAL A 405 4.33 -18.90 -8.21
CA VAL A 405 2.89 -19.07 -7.93
C VAL A 405 2.62 -19.20 -6.43
N GLY A 406 1.79 -18.34 -5.86
CA GLY A 406 1.47 -18.19 -4.44
C GLY A 406 2.28 -17.11 -3.72
N ASP A 407 3.31 -16.51 -4.33
CA ASP A 407 4.09 -15.46 -3.65
C ASP A 407 3.30 -14.15 -3.54
N MET A 408 2.39 -13.85 -4.47
CA MET A 408 1.66 -12.58 -4.45
C MET A 408 0.67 -12.50 -3.30
N ILE A 409 -0.04 -13.59 -3.00
CA ILE A 409 -0.94 -13.61 -1.83
C ILE A 409 -0.17 -13.46 -0.51
N GLY A 410 1.01 -14.08 -0.38
CA GLY A 410 1.85 -13.93 0.80
C GLY A 410 2.37 -12.50 0.96
N LEU A 411 2.82 -11.87 -0.14
CA LEU A 411 3.24 -10.47 -0.15
C LEU A 411 2.07 -9.53 0.15
N TYR A 412 0.87 -9.82 -0.33
CA TYR A 412 -0.33 -9.07 0.00
C TYR A 412 -0.65 -9.12 1.50
N LEU A 413 -0.58 -10.30 2.13
CA LEU A 413 -0.82 -10.44 3.58
C LEU A 413 0.17 -9.59 4.38
N ILE A 414 1.45 -9.65 4.02
CA ILE A 414 2.49 -8.82 4.65
C ILE A 414 2.20 -7.33 4.43
N TRP A 415 1.88 -6.93 3.20
CA TRP A 415 1.59 -5.55 2.83
C TRP A 415 0.39 -4.99 3.58
N TYR A 416 -0.69 -5.78 3.66
CA TYR A 416 -1.90 -5.43 4.39
C TYR A 416 -1.62 -5.31 5.89
N GLY A 417 -0.88 -6.25 6.48
CA GLY A 417 -0.51 -6.21 7.90
C GLY A 417 0.27 -4.94 8.27
N PHE A 418 1.23 -4.54 7.43
CA PHE A 418 1.95 -3.26 7.61
C PHE A 418 1.02 -2.06 7.47
N GLY A 419 0.15 -2.03 6.45
CA GLY A 419 -0.80 -0.95 6.27
C GLY A 419 -1.71 -0.79 7.49
N ARG A 420 -2.31 -1.90 7.93
CA ARG A 420 -3.24 -1.90 9.07
C ARG A 420 -2.54 -1.49 10.36
N GLY A 421 -1.45 -2.16 10.72
CA GLY A 421 -0.75 -1.94 12.00
C GLY A 421 0.00 -0.61 12.08
N ALA A 422 0.62 -0.15 10.99
CA ALA A 422 1.47 1.05 11.01
C ALA A 422 0.76 2.34 10.62
N LEU A 423 -0.23 2.28 9.72
CA LEU A 423 -0.83 3.48 9.11
C LEU A 423 -2.26 3.75 9.53
N VAL A 424 -3.02 2.74 9.94
CA VAL A 424 -4.45 2.91 10.24
C VAL A 424 -4.65 2.95 11.74
N GLU A 425 -4.24 1.87 12.41
CA GLU A 425 -4.54 1.64 13.81
C GLU A 425 -4.01 2.73 14.76
N PRO A 426 -2.81 3.33 14.55
CA PRO A 426 -2.32 4.40 15.40
C PRO A 426 -3.19 5.67 15.35
N PHE A 427 -3.95 5.87 14.28
CA PHE A 427 -4.81 7.04 14.10
C PHE A 427 -6.27 6.79 14.49
N ARG A 428 -6.61 5.55 14.87
CA ARG A 428 -7.94 5.19 15.36
C ARG A 428 -8.12 5.65 16.81
N THR A 429 -9.34 6.10 17.11
CA THR A 429 -9.74 6.55 18.46
C THR A 429 -10.25 5.41 19.34
N ASP A 430 -10.66 4.29 18.73
CA ASP A 430 -11.15 3.08 19.39
C ASP A 430 -10.06 2.02 19.50
N GLN A 431 -9.10 2.24 20.41
CA GLN A 431 -8.06 1.24 20.67
C GLN A 431 -8.57 0.18 21.67
N LEU A 432 -8.42 -1.09 21.30
CA LEU A 432 -8.59 -2.21 22.24
C LEU A 432 -7.53 -2.13 23.35
N LYS A 433 -7.77 -2.82 24.48
CA LYS A 433 -6.83 -2.93 25.62
C LYS A 433 -5.39 -3.09 25.15
N GLU A 434 -4.47 -2.39 25.80
CA GLU A 434 -3.04 -2.47 25.50
C GLU A 434 -2.41 -3.73 26.11
N ILE A 435 -1.52 -4.38 25.37
CA ILE A 435 -0.60 -5.38 25.89
C ILE A 435 0.81 -4.81 25.73
N LEU A 436 1.56 -4.72 26.84
CA LEU A 436 2.92 -4.14 26.86
C LEU A 436 2.99 -2.68 26.33
N GLY A 437 1.92 -1.90 26.51
CA GLY A 437 1.84 -0.51 26.02
C GLY A 437 1.59 -0.39 24.51
N VAL A 438 1.20 -1.48 23.84
CA VAL A 438 0.83 -1.49 22.42
C VAL A 438 -0.62 -1.95 22.26
N PRO A 439 -1.46 -1.22 21.49
CA PRO A 439 -2.81 -1.65 21.17
C PRO A 439 -2.87 -3.07 20.57
N VAL A 440 -3.75 -3.93 21.08
CA VAL A 440 -3.86 -5.36 20.68
C VAL A 440 -4.13 -5.54 19.19
N ASN A 441 -4.91 -4.66 18.59
CA ASN A 441 -5.17 -4.62 17.15
C ASN A 441 -3.91 -4.42 16.29
N ILE A 442 -2.92 -3.64 16.77
CA ILE A 442 -1.61 -3.49 16.12
C ILE A 442 -0.83 -4.81 16.23
N LEU A 443 -0.79 -5.40 17.42
CA LEU A 443 -0.09 -6.66 17.64
C LEU A 443 -0.67 -7.80 16.80
N LEU A 444 -1.99 -7.94 16.77
CA LEU A 444 -2.69 -8.91 15.92
C LEU A 444 -2.41 -8.66 14.44
N SER A 445 -2.34 -7.40 14.02
CA SER A 445 -2.02 -7.06 12.62
C SER A 445 -0.63 -7.56 12.21
N TYR A 446 0.38 -7.35 13.06
CA TYR A 446 1.74 -7.82 12.79
C TYR A 446 1.88 -9.34 12.94
N VAL A 447 1.34 -9.94 14.00
CA VAL A 447 1.51 -11.38 14.24
C VAL A 447 0.75 -12.20 13.18
N LEU A 448 -0.53 -11.90 12.96
CA LEU A 448 -1.37 -12.71 12.08
C LEU A 448 -1.06 -12.48 10.61
N PHE A 449 -0.94 -11.22 10.17
CA PHE A 449 -0.78 -10.93 8.75
C PHE A 449 0.69 -10.88 8.31
N VAL A 450 1.55 -10.16 9.04
CA VAL A 450 2.99 -10.11 8.69
C VAL A 450 3.67 -11.42 9.05
N GLY A 451 3.53 -11.89 10.29
CA GLY A 451 4.08 -13.17 10.75
C GLY A 451 3.52 -14.34 9.96
N GLY A 452 2.19 -14.41 9.80
CA GLY A 452 1.54 -15.45 8.99
C GLY A 452 1.95 -15.42 7.51
N GLY A 453 2.05 -14.23 6.90
CA GLY A 453 2.50 -14.09 5.52
C GLY A 453 3.97 -14.51 5.32
N VAL A 454 4.86 -14.13 6.23
CA VAL A 454 6.27 -14.55 6.20
C VAL A 454 6.39 -16.06 6.40
N LEU A 455 5.71 -16.61 7.40
CA LEU A 455 5.70 -18.05 7.66
C LEU A 455 5.18 -18.81 6.45
N PHE A 456 4.09 -18.36 5.85
CA PHE A 456 3.54 -18.94 4.63
C PHE A 456 4.56 -18.97 3.49
N LEU A 457 5.27 -17.86 3.23
CA LEU A 457 6.31 -17.82 2.20
C LEU A 457 7.49 -18.76 2.52
N ILE A 458 7.90 -18.85 3.79
CA ILE A 458 8.97 -19.77 4.24
C ILE A 458 8.53 -21.23 4.03
N LEU A 459 7.36 -21.61 4.55
CA LEU A 459 6.84 -22.98 4.44
C LEU A 459 6.70 -23.37 2.97
N LYS A 460 6.15 -22.49 2.13
CA LYS A 460 6.08 -22.70 0.69
C LYS A 460 7.47 -22.92 0.08
N ARG A 461 8.49 -22.15 0.50
CA ARG A 461 9.85 -22.33 -0.02
C ARG A 461 10.49 -23.65 0.42
N VAL A 462 10.09 -24.18 1.57
CA VAL A 462 10.57 -25.47 2.10
C VAL A 462 9.87 -26.64 1.41
N PHE A 463 8.53 -26.61 1.34
CA PHE A 463 7.70 -27.74 0.89
C PHE A 463 7.42 -27.74 -0.63
N ASN A 464 7.37 -26.57 -1.27
CA ASN A 464 6.96 -26.41 -2.66
C ASN A 464 8.09 -25.78 -3.51
N LYS A 465 9.27 -26.42 -3.50
CA LYS A 465 10.48 -25.91 -4.17
C LYS A 465 10.35 -25.80 -5.69
N GLU A 466 9.53 -26.65 -6.30
CA GLU A 466 9.39 -26.76 -7.77
C GLU A 466 8.30 -25.88 -8.38
N GLU A 467 7.67 -24.99 -7.61
CA GLU A 467 6.67 -24.09 -8.19
C GLU A 467 7.28 -23.21 -9.29
N LYS A 468 6.54 -23.11 -10.40
CA LYS A 468 6.89 -22.31 -11.58
C LYS A 468 6.90 -20.82 -11.20
N TYR A 469 7.67 -20.04 -11.95
CA TYR A 469 7.56 -18.59 -11.86
C TYR A 469 6.18 -18.15 -12.40
N TYR A 470 5.59 -17.14 -11.79
CA TYR A 470 4.25 -16.64 -12.16
C TYR A 470 4.17 -16.22 -13.64
N VAL A 471 5.27 -15.70 -14.19
CA VAL A 471 5.40 -15.33 -15.60
C VAL A 471 5.48 -16.52 -16.57
N GLU A 472 5.80 -17.71 -16.08
CA GLU A 472 5.91 -18.96 -16.84
C GLU A 472 4.62 -19.79 -16.80
N VAL A 473 3.61 -19.31 -16.08
CA VAL A 473 2.26 -19.86 -16.14
C VAL A 473 1.66 -19.38 -17.47
N THR A 474 1.80 -20.21 -18.50
CA THR A 474 1.22 -20.02 -19.84
C THR A 474 0.60 -21.30 -20.36
N ASP A 475 1.24 -22.44 -20.09
CA ASP A 475 0.69 -23.76 -20.33
C ASP A 475 0.22 -24.33 -19.00
N TYR A 476 -1.04 -24.03 -18.67
CA TYR A 476 -1.68 -24.67 -17.53
C TYR A 476 -1.97 -26.12 -17.91
N ASP A 477 -0.94 -26.97 -17.79
CA ASP A 477 -1.07 -28.40 -18.04
C ASP A 477 -1.99 -28.97 -16.96
N ILE A 478 -3.27 -29.14 -17.32
CA ILE A 478 -4.34 -29.71 -16.50
C ILE A 478 -3.89 -31.06 -15.89
N ASN A 479 -2.93 -31.73 -16.53
CA ASN A 479 -2.35 -32.99 -16.09
C ASN A 479 -1.44 -32.88 -14.86
N SER A 480 -0.88 -31.71 -14.55
CA SER A 480 -0.03 -31.51 -13.37
C SER A 480 -0.77 -31.65 -12.03
N PHE A 481 -2.11 -31.61 -12.06
CA PHE A 481 -2.95 -31.76 -10.87
C PHE A 481 -3.42 -33.21 -10.61
N LYS A 482 -3.22 -34.14 -11.56
CA LYS A 482 -3.58 -35.56 -11.35
C LYS A 482 -2.70 -36.29 -10.32
N GLY A 483 -1.60 -35.68 -9.86
CA GLY A 483 -0.60 -36.34 -9.01
C GLY A 483 -0.39 -35.76 -7.61
N ARG A 484 -1.16 -34.76 -7.17
CA ARG A 484 -1.03 -34.16 -5.83
C ARG A 484 -2.39 -34.14 -5.12
N ASN A 485 -2.88 -35.34 -4.80
CA ASN A 485 -3.99 -35.55 -3.87
C ASN A 485 -3.47 -35.52 -2.44
#